data_AF-A0A402AB24-F1
#
_entry.id   AF-A0A402AB24-F1
#
_cell.length_a   1.000
_cell.length_b   1.000
_cell.length_c   1.000
_cell.angle_alpha   90.00
_cell.angle_beta   90.00
_cell.angle_gamma   90.00
#
_symmetry.space_group_name_H-M   'P 1'
#
loop_
_entity.id
_entity.type
_entity.pdbx_description
1 polymer ?
#
loop_
_entity_poly.entity_id
_entity_poly.type
_entity_poly.pdbx_seq_one_letter_code
_entity_poly.pdbx_strand_id
1 'polypeptide(L)'
;MSTLIVPVAVIEKIAPHSNADALELAQVLGWQLVVKKGQYQVGDKIVYFPVDTVLPLEVSERFGVTKYLSKQRIRCAKLRGEPSFGLAVQPDDESWDIGENVADYYGAKKFEPPIRPGQGDAEQADPLFWEYTDIENMRNYPAIFEEGETVVLTEKIHGANSRVGLIEGELMGGSKAVRRKRPVDDVFASNIYWSPLTLEPVRNVLEEIGKEHRQVILFGEVYGSKVQSLHYGYKGILGFRAFDLLIDGHYQNWPDFVSICQKYGIETVPVVDTIPFDLAEVKRYSEGKTLLMAEDAHMREGLVVRPLIERTNPKIGRVILKYVSDTYLFGEKTDYTDR
;
A
#
# COMPACT_ATOMS: atom_id res chain seq x y z
N MET A 1 -9.74 0.65 -0.70
CA MET A 1 -9.00 -0.50 -1.27
C MET A 1 -8.50 0.00 -2.61
N SER A 2 -7.22 -0.12 -2.97
CA SER A 2 -6.75 0.54 -4.21
C SER A 2 -7.52 0.00 -5.44
N THR A 3 -7.91 0.89 -6.33
CA THR A 3 -8.65 0.56 -7.55
C THR A 3 -7.78 -0.33 -8.46
N LEU A 4 -8.40 -1.22 -9.25
CA LEU A 4 -7.67 -1.88 -10.34
C LEU A 4 -7.37 -0.84 -11.41
N ILE A 5 -6.10 -0.67 -11.73
CA ILE A 5 -5.65 0.21 -12.80
C ILE A 5 -5.00 -0.69 -13.85
N VAL A 6 -5.62 -0.78 -15.01
CA VAL A 6 -5.09 -1.41 -16.23
C VAL A 6 -4.81 -0.28 -17.21
N PRO A 7 -3.65 0.40 -17.09
CA PRO A 7 -3.42 1.60 -17.85
C PRO A 7 -2.92 1.28 -19.26
N VAL A 8 -3.30 2.13 -20.21
CA VAL A 8 -2.52 2.31 -21.43
C VAL A 8 -1.18 2.94 -21.04
N ALA A 9 -0.08 2.29 -21.40
CA ALA A 9 1.26 2.70 -21.02
C ALA A 9 2.22 2.55 -22.21
N VAL A 10 3.49 2.84 -21.98
CA VAL A 10 4.54 2.79 -23.00
C VAL A 10 5.67 1.89 -22.53
N ILE A 11 6.33 1.20 -23.45
CA ILE A 11 7.58 0.52 -23.15
C ILE A 11 8.69 1.58 -23.02
N GLU A 12 9.19 1.79 -21.81
CA GLU A 12 10.17 2.83 -21.51
C GLU A 12 11.61 2.36 -21.81
N LYS A 13 11.87 1.07 -21.60
CA LYS A 13 13.18 0.47 -21.81
C LYS A 13 13.05 -1.01 -22.13
N ILE A 14 13.93 -1.51 -23.00
CA ILE A 14 14.12 -2.94 -23.24
C ILE A 14 15.57 -3.28 -22.95
N ALA A 15 15.80 -4.36 -22.21
CA ALA A 15 17.12 -4.92 -21.92
C ALA A 15 17.16 -6.42 -22.26
N PRO A 16 18.32 -6.98 -22.63
CA PRO A 16 18.46 -8.41 -22.82
C PRO A 16 18.19 -9.16 -21.50
N HIS A 17 17.54 -10.32 -21.60
CA HIS A 17 17.35 -11.20 -20.46
C HIS A 17 18.67 -11.89 -20.09
N SER A 18 19.06 -11.87 -18.81
CA SER A 18 20.37 -12.37 -18.34
C SER A 18 20.63 -13.85 -18.62
N ASN A 19 19.57 -14.67 -18.61
CA ASN A 19 19.63 -16.12 -18.74
C ASN A 19 18.69 -16.72 -19.82
N ALA A 20 18.34 -15.96 -20.87
CA ALA A 20 17.47 -16.47 -21.94
C ALA A 20 17.60 -15.69 -23.26
N ASP A 21 17.90 -16.39 -24.36
CA ASP A 21 18.06 -15.74 -25.68
C ASP A 21 16.74 -15.37 -26.35
N ALA A 22 15.65 -16.03 -25.97
CA ALA A 22 14.32 -15.84 -26.57
C ALA A 22 13.45 -14.82 -25.81
N LEU A 23 13.96 -14.23 -24.72
CA LEU A 23 13.23 -13.32 -23.85
C LEU A 23 13.99 -12.01 -23.68
N GLU A 24 13.25 -10.96 -23.34
CA GLU A 24 13.76 -9.61 -23.04
C GLU A 24 13.05 -9.06 -21.80
N LEU A 25 13.65 -8.04 -21.18
CA LEU A 25 13.12 -7.33 -20.02
C LEU A 25 12.60 -5.97 -20.47
N ALA A 26 11.29 -5.80 -20.42
CA ALA A 26 10.62 -4.53 -20.70
C ALA A 26 10.35 -3.79 -19.38
N GLN A 27 10.65 -2.49 -19.34
CA GLN A 27 10.22 -1.58 -18.27
C GLN A 27 8.98 -0.83 -18.72
N VAL A 28 7.95 -0.83 -17.88
CA VAL A 28 6.67 -0.16 -18.07
C VAL A 28 6.30 0.47 -16.75
N LEU A 29 6.23 1.81 -16.71
CA LEU A 29 6.08 2.55 -15.45
C LEU A 29 7.19 2.10 -14.46
N GLY A 30 6.86 1.87 -13.19
CA GLY A 30 7.80 1.31 -12.21
C GLY A 30 7.94 -0.22 -12.22
N TRP A 31 7.47 -0.91 -13.26
CA TRP A 31 7.39 -2.37 -13.32
C TRP A 31 8.28 -3.00 -14.40
N GLN A 32 8.89 -4.13 -14.04
CA GLN A 32 9.60 -4.99 -14.99
C GLN A 32 8.71 -6.14 -15.46
N LEU A 33 8.66 -6.38 -16.78
CA LEU A 33 8.00 -7.50 -17.41
C LEU A 33 8.99 -8.32 -18.25
N VAL A 34 8.82 -9.64 -18.24
CA VAL A 34 9.53 -10.53 -19.16
C VAL A 34 8.67 -10.73 -20.40
N VAL A 35 9.18 -10.31 -21.56
CA VAL A 35 8.50 -10.37 -22.87
C VAL A 35 9.28 -11.24 -23.84
N LYS A 36 8.65 -11.68 -24.94
CA LYS A 36 9.39 -12.40 -25.99
C LYS A 36 10.32 -11.44 -26.72
N LYS A 37 11.49 -11.93 -27.11
CA LYS A 37 12.47 -11.14 -27.83
C LYS A 37 11.90 -10.61 -29.14
N GLY A 38 12.05 -9.30 -29.37
CA GLY A 38 11.56 -8.61 -30.57
C GLY A 38 10.04 -8.47 -30.65
N GLN A 39 9.30 -8.78 -29.58
CA GLN A 39 7.85 -8.60 -29.53
C GLN A 39 7.45 -7.11 -29.44
N TYR A 40 8.28 -6.31 -28.77
CA TYR A 40 8.04 -4.89 -28.54
C TYR A 40 9.32 -4.07 -28.80
N GLN A 41 9.16 -2.77 -28.96
CA GLN A 41 10.22 -1.78 -29.07
C GLN A 41 9.99 -0.65 -28.04
N VAL A 42 11.06 0.07 -27.71
CA VAL A 42 10.96 1.25 -26.84
C VAL A 42 10.07 2.29 -27.53
N GLY A 43 9.08 2.81 -26.79
CA GLY A 43 8.07 3.73 -27.32
C GLY A 43 6.77 3.07 -27.78
N ASP A 44 6.69 1.73 -27.82
CA ASP A 44 5.44 1.04 -28.15
C ASP A 44 4.36 1.33 -27.10
N LYS A 45 3.17 1.72 -27.59
CA LYS A 45 1.96 1.85 -26.77
C LYS A 45 1.42 0.44 -26.48
N ILE A 46 1.17 0.16 -25.20
CA ILE A 46 0.66 -1.13 -24.72
C ILE A 46 -0.45 -0.93 -23.70
N VAL A 47 -1.20 -1.98 -23.41
CA VAL A 47 -2.05 -2.08 -22.23
C VAL A 47 -1.32 -2.93 -21.18
N TYR A 48 -1.09 -2.34 -20.01
CA TYR A 48 -0.45 -3.01 -18.88
C TYR A 48 -1.50 -3.61 -17.94
N PHE A 49 -1.46 -4.92 -17.76
CA PHE A 49 -2.29 -5.62 -16.77
C PHE A 49 -1.43 -5.94 -15.55
N PRO A 50 -1.66 -5.30 -14.39
CA PRO A 50 -0.86 -5.55 -13.20
C PRO A 50 -1.12 -6.94 -12.62
N VAL A 51 -0.23 -7.35 -11.73
CA VAL A 51 -0.46 -8.50 -10.85
C VAL A 51 -1.79 -8.33 -10.11
N ASP A 52 -2.44 -9.46 -9.83
CA ASP A 52 -3.78 -9.57 -9.24
C ASP A 52 -4.94 -9.17 -10.14
N THR A 53 -4.67 -8.87 -11.40
CA THR A 53 -5.75 -8.82 -12.40
C THR A 53 -6.29 -10.22 -12.66
N VAL A 54 -7.61 -10.37 -12.59
CA VAL A 54 -8.37 -11.53 -13.04
C VAL A 54 -8.95 -11.23 -14.41
N LEU A 55 -8.56 -12.01 -15.41
CA LEU A 55 -9.02 -11.87 -16.79
C LEU A 55 -10.19 -12.82 -17.09
N PRO A 56 -11.23 -12.40 -17.82
CA PRO A 56 -12.19 -13.33 -18.41
C PRO A 56 -11.48 -14.40 -19.26
N LEU A 57 -12.01 -15.63 -19.27
CA LEU A 57 -11.40 -16.74 -19.99
C LEU A 57 -11.21 -16.43 -21.48
N GLU A 58 -12.23 -15.86 -22.12
CA GLU A 58 -12.20 -15.45 -23.52
C GLU A 58 -11.06 -14.45 -23.81
N VAL A 59 -10.84 -13.50 -22.89
CA VAL A 59 -9.76 -12.49 -23.03
C VAL A 59 -8.40 -13.14 -22.86
N SER A 60 -8.21 -14.02 -21.87
CA SER A 60 -6.92 -14.69 -21.69
C SER A 60 -6.58 -15.68 -22.80
N GLU A 61 -7.60 -16.33 -23.40
CA GLU A 61 -7.43 -17.21 -24.57
C GLU A 61 -7.06 -16.40 -25.80
N ARG A 62 -7.74 -15.27 -26.05
CA ARG A 62 -7.41 -14.33 -27.12
C ARG A 62 -5.98 -13.82 -27.04
N PHE A 63 -5.49 -13.52 -25.83
CA PHE A 63 -4.10 -13.12 -25.60
C PHE A 63 -3.11 -14.29 -25.63
N GLY A 64 -3.58 -15.54 -25.65
CA GLY A 64 -2.74 -16.74 -25.62
C GLY A 64 -2.00 -16.95 -24.30
N VAL A 65 -2.51 -16.40 -23.20
CA VAL A 65 -1.85 -16.43 -21.88
C VAL A 65 -2.51 -17.34 -20.85
N THR A 66 -3.68 -17.92 -21.14
CA THR A 66 -4.47 -18.74 -20.18
C THR A 66 -3.62 -19.75 -19.39
N LYS A 67 -2.71 -20.45 -20.06
CA LYS A 67 -1.84 -21.46 -19.44
C LYS A 67 -0.78 -20.92 -18.45
N TYR A 68 -0.56 -19.61 -18.45
CA TYR A 68 0.38 -18.93 -17.55
C TYR A 68 -0.32 -18.28 -16.35
N LEU A 69 -1.65 -18.31 -16.30
CA LEU A 69 -2.44 -17.71 -15.22
C LEU A 69 -2.79 -18.76 -14.15
N SER A 70 -2.92 -18.33 -12.89
CA SER A 70 -3.48 -19.18 -11.83
C SER A 70 -4.95 -18.82 -11.63
N LYS A 71 -5.88 -19.71 -11.99
CA LYS A 71 -7.34 -19.45 -11.89
C LYS A 71 -7.72 -18.10 -12.53
N GLN A 72 -7.22 -17.84 -13.75
CA GLN A 72 -7.40 -16.58 -14.47
C GLN A 72 -6.73 -15.33 -13.88
N ARG A 73 -6.01 -15.46 -12.77
CA ARG A 73 -5.28 -14.38 -12.12
C ARG A 73 -3.85 -14.27 -12.63
N ILE A 74 -3.43 -13.05 -12.94
CA ILE A 74 -2.05 -12.69 -13.20
C ILE A 74 -1.28 -12.68 -11.88
N ARG A 75 -0.16 -13.41 -11.82
CA ARG A 75 0.70 -13.54 -10.65
C ARG A 75 2.07 -12.94 -10.91
N CYS A 76 2.77 -12.60 -9.84
CA CYS A 76 4.22 -12.43 -9.90
C CYS A 76 4.85 -13.73 -10.43
N ALA A 77 5.76 -13.62 -11.39
CA ALA A 77 6.49 -14.77 -11.90
C ALA A 77 8.00 -14.49 -11.92
N LYS A 78 8.80 -15.55 -11.77
CA LYS A 78 10.23 -15.52 -12.07
C LYS A 78 10.49 -16.39 -13.29
N LEU A 79 10.92 -15.79 -14.39
CA LEU A 79 11.26 -16.52 -15.60
C LEU A 79 12.78 -16.60 -15.64
N ARG A 80 13.33 -17.81 -15.44
CA ARG A 80 14.79 -18.06 -15.47
C ARG A 80 15.61 -17.14 -14.55
N GLY A 81 15.01 -16.74 -13.43
CA GLY A 81 15.63 -15.88 -12.40
C GLY A 81 15.19 -14.42 -12.44
N GLU A 82 14.71 -13.93 -13.58
CA GLU A 82 14.27 -12.54 -13.73
C GLU A 82 12.82 -12.35 -13.29
N PRO A 83 12.50 -11.30 -12.51
CA PRO A 83 11.13 -11.02 -12.11
C PRO A 83 10.31 -10.47 -13.28
N SER A 84 9.04 -10.87 -13.32
CA SER A 84 8.00 -10.36 -14.21
C SER A 84 6.75 -10.02 -13.41
N PHE A 85 6.34 -8.76 -13.46
CA PHE A 85 5.21 -8.22 -12.70
C PHE A 85 4.11 -7.74 -13.64
N GLY A 86 3.24 -8.66 -14.04
CA GLY A 86 2.09 -8.34 -14.89
C GLY A 86 2.23 -8.85 -16.32
N LEU A 87 1.40 -8.30 -17.20
CA LEU A 87 1.30 -8.65 -18.61
C LEU A 87 1.21 -7.37 -19.46
N ALA A 88 1.95 -7.33 -20.55
CA ALA A 88 1.80 -6.31 -21.60
C ALA A 88 1.15 -6.95 -22.83
N VAL A 89 0.14 -6.28 -23.37
CA VAL A 89 -0.51 -6.61 -24.65
C VAL A 89 -0.66 -5.36 -25.49
N GLN A 90 -0.79 -5.54 -26.81
CA GLN A 90 -1.11 -4.44 -27.70
C GLN A 90 -2.52 -3.90 -27.38
N PRO A 91 -2.74 -2.58 -27.48
CA PRO A 91 -4.06 -2.00 -27.30
C PRO A 91 -5.02 -2.47 -28.38
N ASP A 92 -6.26 -2.75 -28.01
CA ASP A 92 -7.32 -3.04 -28.99
C ASP A 92 -7.74 -1.77 -29.75
N ASP A 93 -7.53 -0.60 -29.14
CA ASP A 93 -7.81 0.72 -29.72
C ASP A 93 -6.58 1.62 -29.58
N GLU A 94 -6.02 2.05 -30.71
CA GLU A 94 -4.84 2.93 -30.74
C GLU A 94 -5.14 4.37 -30.31
N SER A 95 -6.43 4.76 -30.31
CA SER A 95 -6.87 6.11 -29.96
C SER A 95 -6.87 6.38 -28.45
N TRP A 96 -6.78 5.33 -27.62
CA TRP A 96 -6.71 5.50 -26.17
C TRP A 96 -5.48 6.30 -25.73
N ASP A 97 -5.70 7.15 -24.74
CA ASP A 97 -4.69 8.05 -24.21
C ASP A 97 -3.75 7.33 -23.23
N ILE A 98 -2.48 7.73 -23.19
CA ILE A 98 -1.54 7.18 -22.19
C ILE A 98 -2.03 7.53 -20.79
N GLY A 99 -2.14 6.51 -19.93
CA GLY A 99 -2.67 6.59 -18.57
C GLY A 99 -4.16 6.30 -18.45
N GLU A 100 -4.88 6.12 -19.56
CA GLU A 100 -6.30 5.73 -19.55
C GLU A 100 -6.47 4.33 -18.95
N ASN A 101 -7.39 4.19 -17.98
CA ASN A 101 -7.69 2.90 -17.36
C ASN A 101 -8.73 2.14 -18.18
N VAL A 102 -8.30 1.08 -18.86
CA VAL A 102 -9.12 0.30 -19.79
C VAL A 102 -9.58 -1.04 -19.21
N ALA A 103 -9.54 -1.19 -17.88
CA ALA A 103 -9.93 -2.42 -17.20
C ALA A 103 -11.36 -2.89 -17.56
N ASP A 104 -12.32 -1.96 -17.60
CA ASP A 104 -13.73 -2.25 -17.88
C ASP A 104 -13.93 -2.77 -19.30
N TYR A 105 -13.21 -2.21 -20.28
CA TYR A 105 -13.25 -2.67 -21.67
C TYR A 105 -12.87 -4.15 -21.79
N TYR A 106 -11.83 -4.58 -21.07
CA TYR A 106 -11.38 -5.98 -21.06
C TYR A 106 -12.14 -6.87 -20.08
N GLY A 107 -13.14 -6.33 -19.36
CA GLY A 107 -13.84 -7.04 -18.28
C GLY A 107 -12.90 -7.51 -17.16
N ALA A 108 -11.75 -6.86 -17.02
CA ALA A 108 -10.71 -7.22 -16.05
C ALA A 108 -11.13 -6.81 -14.65
N LYS A 109 -10.92 -7.68 -13.67
CA LYS A 109 -11.30 -7.44 -12.27
C LYS A 109 -10.12 -7.58 -11.34
N LYS A 110 -10.14 -6.85 -10.23
CA LYS A 110 -9.17 -7.09 -9.16
C LYS A 110 -9.48 -8.42 -8.50
N PHE A 111 -8.46 -9.22 -8.25
CA PHE A 111 -8.60 -10.36 -7.37
C PHE A 111 -8.87 -9.85 -5.95
N GLU A 112 -9.98 -10.30 -5.37
CA GLU A 112 -10.28 -10.10 -3.95
C GLU A 112 -10.20 -11.45 -3.23
N PRO A 113 -9.38 -11.56 -2.17
CA PRO A 113 -9.40 -12.75 -1.34
C PRO A 113 -10.79 -12.92 -0.69
N PRO A 114 -11.23 -14.15 -0.39
CA PRO A 114 -12.49 -14.39 0.29
C PRO A 114 -12.60 -13.55 1.56
N ILE A 115 -13.70 -12.81 1.70
CA ILE A 115 -13.98 -12.00 2.89
C ILE A 115 -14.04 -12.96 4.08
N ARG A 116 -13.14 -12.77 5.05
CA ARG A 116 -13.29 -13.41 6.36
C ARG A 116 -14.40 -12.68 7.10
N PRO A 117 -15.38 -13.38 7.70
CA PRO A 117 -16.42 -12.73 8.51
C PRO A 117 -15.76 -11.81 9.54
N GLY A 118 -16.06 -10.52 9.45
CA GLY A 118 -15.61 -9.53 10.43
C GLY A 118 -16.41 -9.67 11.73
N GLN A 119 -15.90 -9.08 12.81
CA GLN A 119 -16.71 -8.88 14.00
C GLN A 119 -17.94 -8.05 13.62
N GLY A 120 -19.12 -8.40 14.16
CA GLY A 120 -20.39 -7.68 13.98
C GLY A 120 -20.43 -6.35 14.73
N ASP A 121 -19.27 -5.68 14.83
CA ASP A 121 -19.01 -4.49 15.62
C ASP A 121 -18.96 -3.22 14.75
N ALA A 122 -19.47 -3.26 13.51
CA ALA A 122 -19.65 -2.06 12.72
C ALA A 122 -20.63 -1.11 13.42
N GLU A 123 -20.28 0.17 13.47
CA GLU A 123 -21.08 1.26 14.05
C GLU A 123 -21.43 2.29 12.98
N GLN A 124 -22.48 3.09 13.22
CA GLN A 124 -22.87 4.19 12.35
C GLN A 124 -21.69 5.15 12.11
N ALA A 125 -21.45 5.48 10.83
CA ALA A 125 -20.42 6.42 10.43
C ALA A 125 -20.69 7.82 11.03
N ASP A 126 -19.62 8.50 11.42
CA ASP A 126 -19.64 9.89 11.86
C ASP A 126 -18.91 10.75 10.81
N PRO A 127 -19.50 11.87 10.35
CA PRO A 127 -18.91 12.70 9.29
C PRO A 127 -17.58 13.37 9.68
N LEU A 128 -17.34 13.57 10.98
CA LEU A 128 -16.09 14.11 11.51
C LEU A 128 -15.10 12.99 11.89
N PHE A 129 -15.50 11.73 11.90
CA PHE A 129 -14.56 10.63 12.01
C PHE A 129 -14.10 10.20 10.62
N TRP A 130 -13.10 10.90 10.08
CA TRP A 130 -12.60 10.68 8.72
C TRP A 130 -11.92 9.32 8.53
N GLU A 131 -12.27 8.66 7.43
CA GLU A 131 -11.58 7.47 6.97
C GLU A 131 -10.12 7.79 6.63
N TYR A 132 -9.24 6.79 6.71
CA TYR A 132 -7.88 6.98 6.22
C TYR A 132 -7.83 6.86 4.69
N THR A 133 -7.05 7.72 4.03
CA THR A 133 -6.94 7.73 2.57
C THR A 133 -6.50 6.38 1.98
N ASP A 134 -6.94 6.09 0.76
CA ASP A 134 -6.27 5.09 -0.06
C ASP A 134 -4.88 5.59 -0.47
N ILE A 135 -3.91 4.66 -0.47
CA ILE A 135 -2.52 4.94 -0.85
C ILE A 135 -2.19 4.07 -2.06
N GLU A 136 -1.84 4.75 -3.16
CA GLU A 136 -1.58 4.11 -4.43
C GLU A 136 -0.19 3.49 -4.50
N ASN A 137 -0.02 2.47 -5.35
CA ASN A 137 1.31 1.92 -5.60
C ASN A 137 2.09 2.91 -6.46
N MET A 138 3.23 3.39 -5.95
CA MET A 138 4.11 4.33 -6.63
C MET A 138 4.54 3.86 -8.01
N ARG A 139 4.68 2.55 -8.22
CA ARG A 139 5.05 2.00 -9.52
C ARG A 139 4.02 2.29 -10.61
N ASN A 140 2.76 2.57 -10.27
CA ASN A 140 1.74 2.98 -11.22
C ASN A 140 1.80 4.48 -11.53
N TYR A 141 2.47 5.25 -10.67
CA TYR A 141 2.52 6.71 -10.72
C TYR A 141 3.95 7.23 -10.43
N PRO A 142 4.97 6.80 -11.19
CA PRO A 142 6.37 7.09 -10.88
C PRO A 142 6.71 8.59 -10.92
N ALA A 143 5.90 9.40 -11.61
CA ALA A 143 6.11 10.83 -11.80
C ALA A 143 5.35 11.74 -10.83
N ILE A 144 4.79 11.22 -9.72
CA ILE A 144 4.07 12.04 -8.73
C ILE A 144 5.01 12.86 -7.84
N PHE A 145 6.15 12.26 -7.50
CA PHE A 145 7.26 12.94 -6.84
C PHE A 145 8.19 13.51 -7.91
N GLU A 146 8.65 14.73 -7.70
CA GLU A 146 9.64 15.33 -8.59
C GLU A 146 11.02 14.73 -8.27
N GLU A 147 11.82 14.45 -9.30
CA GLU A 147 13.19 13.96 -9.11
C GLU A 147 13.98 14.94 -8.23
N GLY A 148 14.57 14.43 -7.15
CA GLY A 148 15.29 15.25 -6.18
C GLY A 148 14.43 15.91 -5.08
N GLU A 149 13.10 15.84 -5.15
CA GLU A 149 12.21 16.29 -4.07
C GLU A 149 12.52 15.52 -2.78
N THR A 150 12.61 16.20 -1.63
CA THR A 150 12.87 15.49 -0.37
C THR A 150 11.65 14.69 0.07
N VAL A 151 11.83 13.38 0.17
CA VAL A 151 10.79 12.43 0.59
C VAL A 151 11.21 11.66 1.83
N VAL A 152 10.21 11.32 2.65
CA VAL A 152 10.39 10.47 3.82
C VAL A 152 9.96 9.05 3.47
N LEU A 153 10.84 8.10 3.78
CA LEU A 153 10.61 6.68 3.61
C LEU A 153 10.32 6.07 4.97
N THR A 154 9.09 5.60 5.20
CA THR A 154 8.73 4.86 6.42
C THR A 154 8.47 3.40 6.09
N GLU A 155 8.82 2.49 7.00
CA GLU A 155 8.49 1.08 6.82
C GLU A 155 6.98 0.90 6.72
N LYS A 156 6.54 0.21 5.66
CA LYS A 156 5.16 -0.24 5.55
C LYS A 156 4.97 -1.46 6.44
N ILE A 157 4.33 -1.26 7.59
CA ILE A 157 3.97 -2.34 8.50
C ILE A 157 2.77 -3.10 7.91
N HIS A 158 2.83 -4.43 8.02
CA HIS A 158 1.81 -5.35 7.56
C HIS A 158 0.91 -5.75 8.73
N GLY A 159 -0.11 -4.94 9.00
CA GLY A 159 -1.03 -5.14 10.11
C GLY A 159 -2.47 -4.82 9.75
N ALA A 160 -3.16 -4.17 10.67
CA ALA A 160 -4.48 -3.62 10.49
C ALA A 160 -4.45 -2.13 10.80
N ASN A 161 -4.88 -1.31 9.83
CA ASN A 161 -5.09 0.10 10.02
C ASN A 161 -6.12 0.33 11.14
N SER A 162 -5.70 1.09 12.14
CA SER A 162 -6.52 1.54 13.25
C SER A 162 -6.51 3.06 13.31
N ARG A 163 -7.70 3.63 13.44
CA ARG A 163 -7.90 5.06 13.69
C ARG A 163 -8.62 5.21 15.02
N VAL A 164 -8.04 6.01 15.90
CA VAL A 164 -8.65 6.41 17.17
C VAL A 164 -8.70 7.93 17.22
N GLY A 165 -9.80 8.49 17.69
CA GLY A 165 -9.98 9.93 17.67
C GLY A 165 -10.87 10.45 18.78
N LEU A 166 -10.75 11.74 19.06
CA LEU A 166 -11.65 12.50 19.91
C LEU A 166 -12.41 13.48 19.00
N ILE A 167 -13.70 13.22 18.83
CA ILE A 167 -14.59 13.95 17.94
C ILE A 167 -15.65 14.63 18.80
N GLU A 168 -15.60 15.96 18.87
CA GLU A 168 -16.51 16.77 19.69
C GLU A 168 -16.58 16.31 21.16
N GLY A 169 -15.47 15.83 21.70
CA GLY A 169 -15.37 15.29 23.06
C GLY A 169 -15.75 13.81 23.20
N GLU A 170 -16.16 13.13 22.13
CA GLU A 170 -16.46 11.69 22.12
C GLU A 170 -15.29 10.88 21.55
N LEU A 171 -14.84 9.87 22.29
CA LEU A 171 -13.84 8.91 21.81
C LEU A 171 -14.45 7.97 20.77
N MET A 172 -13.76 7.82 19.64
CA MET A 172 -14.13 6.94 18.55
C MET A 172 -12.97 6.04 18.15
N GLY A 173 -13.28 4.79 17.76
CA GLY A 173 -12.32 3.81 17.25
C GLY A 173 -12.82 3.21 15.94
N GLY A 174 -11.91 2.90 15.04
CA GLY A 174 -12.26 2.46 13.70
C GLY A 174 -11.14 1.69 12.99
N SER A 175 -11.56 0.84 12.07
CA SER A 175 -10.70 0.41 10.97
C SER A 175 -10.56 1.53 9.94
N LYS A 176 -9.74 1.34 8.90
CA LYS A 176 -9.56 2.29 7.79
C LYS A 176 -10.82 3.04 7.36
N ALA A 177 -11.90 2.31 7.05
CA ALA A 177 -13.15 2.88 6.54
C ALA A 177 -14.33 2.76 7.53
N VAL A 178 -14.33 1.73 8.38
CA VAL A 178 -15.50 1.42 9.23
C VAL A 178 -15.26 1.83 10.68
N ARG A 179 -16.17 2.66 11.23
CA ARG A 179 -16.26 2.95 12.68
C ARG A 179 -16.68 1.68 13.42
N ARG A 180 -16.10 1.46 14.60
CA ARG A 180 -16.32 0.26 15.40
C ARG A 180 -17.06 0.61 16.67
N LYS A 181 -17.94 -0.29 17.12
CA LYS A 181 -18.65 -0.17 18.40
C LYS A 181 -17.63 -0.10 19.52
N ARG A 182 -17.89 0.79 20.48
CA ARG A 182 -17.08 0.91 21.68
C ARG A 182 -17.18 -0.39 22.50
N PRO A 183 -16.05 -1.00 22.92
CA PRO A 183 -16.09 -2.17 23.78
C PRO A 183 -16.83 -1.87 25.08
N VAL A 184 -17.55 -2.87 25.58
CA VAL A 184 -18.24 -2.78 26.89
C VAL A 184 -17.21 -2.51 27.98
N ASP A 185 -17.57 -1.65 28.94
CA ASP A 185 -16.74 -1.25 30.09
C ASP A 185 -15.34 -0.71 29.72
N ASP A 186 -15.18 -0.16 28.51
CA ASP A 186 -13.91 0.39 28.02
C ASP A 186 -12.74 -0.60 28.04
N VAL A 187 -13.03 -1.89 27.87
CA VAL A 187 -12.02 -2.94 27.74
C VAL A 187 -11.39 -2.89 26.34
N PHE A 188 -10.66 -1.80 26.05
CA PHE A 188 -10.12 -1.48 24.72
C PHE A 188 -9.17 -2.55 24.17
N ALA A 189 -8.44 -3.24 25.04
CA ALA A 189 -7.54 -4.34 24.65
C ALA A 189 -8.26 -5.51 23.97
N SER A 190 -9.58 -5.65 24.16
CA SER A 190 -10.39 -6.72 23.56
C SER A 190 -10.69 -6.52 22.06
N ASN A 191 -10.47 -5.30 21.54
CA ASN A 191 -10.75 -4.95 20.16
C ASN A 191 -9.54 -4.28 19.50
N ILE A 192 -9.07 -4.84 18.39
CA ILE A 192 -7.86 -4.36 17.69
C ILE A 192 -7.93 -2.89 17.25
N TYR A 193 -9.13 -2.36 16.99
CA TYR A 193 -9.32 -0.99 16.51
C TYR A 193 -9.42 0.02 17.66
N TRP A 194 -9.69 -0.46 18.87
CA TRP A 194 -9.71 0.34 20.09
C TRP A 194 -8.42 0.17 20.91
N SER A 195 -7.66 -0.91 20.69
CA SER A 195 -6.45 -1.23 21.45
C SER A 195 -5.40 -0.11 21.52
N PRO A 196 -5.25 0.82 20.55
CA PRO A 196 -4.34 1.95 20.73
C PRO A 196 -4.69 2.83 21.94
N LEU A 197 -5.97 2.93 22.32
CA LEU A 197 -6.40 3.66 23.52
C LEU A 197 -6.00 2.97 24.83
N THR A 198 -5.42 1.77 24.80
CA THR A 198 -4.80 1.19 26.01
C THR A 198 -3.53 1.94 26.40
N LEU A 199 -2.86 2.59 25.44
CA LEU A 199 -1.65 3.37 25.64
C LEU A 199 -2.00 4.75 26.22
N GLU A 200 -1.46 5.05 27.39
CA GLU A 200 -1.62 6.37 28.03
C GLU A 200 -1.15 7.53 27.12
N PRO A 201 0.00 7.45 26.43
CA PRO A 201 0.41 8.47 25.44
C PRO A 201 -0.65 8.80 24.39
N VAL A 202 -1.37 7.80 23.90
CA VAL A 202 -2.40 7.97 22.86
C VAL A 202 -3.62 8.70 23.43
N ARG A 203 -4.07 8.35 24.65
CA ARG A 203 -5.17 9.08 25.30
C ARG A 203 -4.77 10.53 25.57
N ASN A 204 -3.58 10.75 26.12
CA ASN A 204 -3.08 12.08 26.47
C ASN A 204 -2.98 13.00 25.24
N VAL A 205 -2.54 12.52 24.08
CA VAL A 205 -2.46 13.37 22.88
C VAL A 205 -3.85 13.74 22.35
N LEU A 206 -4.81 12.80 22.36
CA LEU A 206 -6.17 13.05 21.90
C LEU A 206 -6.88 14.04 22.82
N GLU A 207 -6.77 13.85 24.13
CA GLU A 207 -7.35 14.73 25.14
C GLU A 207 -6.72 16.12 25.13
N GLU A 208 -5.39 16.24 25.05
CA GLU A 208 -4.73 17.53 25.09
C GLU A 208 -5.03 18.38 23.86
N ILE A 209 -4.91 17.80 22.66
CA ILE A 209 -5.21 18.52 21.41
C ILE A 209 -6.72 18.78 21.30
N GLY A 210 -7.57 17.84 21.74
CA GLY A 210 -9.02 17.98 21.67
C GLY A 210 -9.62 19.01 22.64
N LYS A 211 -8.82 19.62 23.53
CA LYS A 211 -9.27 20.82 24.29
C LYS A 211 -9.52 22.02 23.39
N GLU A 212 -8.74 22.13 22.31
CA GLU A 212 -8.76 23.28 21.39
C GLU A 212 -9.35 22.94 20.02
N HIS A 213 -9.50 21.65 19.72
CA HIS A 213 -9.91 21.14 18.41
C HIS A 213 -11.16 20.26 18.51
N ARG A 214 -12.02 20.34 17.50
CA ARG A 214 -13.27 19.55 17.45
C ARG A 214 -13.03 18.16 16.86
N GLN A 215 -11.97 17.99 16.09
CA GLN A 215 -11.64 16.74 15.41
C GLN A 215 -10.15 16.46 15.57
N VAL A 216 -9.83 15.39 16.31
CA VAL A 216 -8.47 14.87 16.42
C VAL A 216 -8.49 13.37 16.12
N ILE A 217 -7.77 12.92 15.09
CA ILE A 217 -7.72 11.51 14.71
C ILE A 217 -6.27 11.08 14.55
N LEU A 218 -5.85 10.15 15.41
CA LEU A 218 -4.57 9.48 15.30
C LEU A 218 -4.75 8.20 14.48
N PHE A 219 -3.97 8.09 13.40
CA PHE A 219 -3.92 6.91 12.56
C PHE A 219 -2.65 6.13 12.85
N GLY A 220 -2.78 4.80 12.92
CA GLY A 220 -1.64 3.93 13.08
C GLY A 220 -1.93 2.51 12.63
N GLU A 221 -0.87 1.71 12.61
CA GLU A 221 -0.94 0.30 12.28
C GLU A 221 -0.89 -0.51 13.57
N VAL A 222 -1.91 -1.33 13.82
CA VAL A 222 -1.87 -2.36 14.84
C VAL A 222 -1.34 -3.64 14.21
N TYR A 223 -0.35 -4.27 14.85
CA TYR A 223 0.33 -5.43 14.31
C TYR A 223 0.65 -6.45 15.40
N GLY A 224 1.04 -7.64 14.97
CA GLY A 224 1.37 -8.75 15.86
C GLY A 224 0.81 -10.07 15.34
N SER A 225 1.15 -11.15 16.05
CA SER A 225 0.67 -12.49 15.71
C SER A 225 -0.86 -12.51 15.65
N LYS A 226 -1.43 -13.12 14.61
CA LYS A 226 -2.88 -13.23 14.34
C LYS A 226 -3.57 -11.97 13.81
N VAL A 227 -2.87 -10.84 13.68
CA VAL A 227 -3.39 -9.69 12.93
C VAL A 227 -3.27 -9.96 11.43
N GLN A 228 -2.04 -10.21 10.98
CA GLN A 228 -1.70 -10.61 9.61
C GLN A 228 -0.60 -11.68 9.61
N SER A 229 0.00 -11.97 8.45
CA SER A 229 1.02 -13.00 8.31
C SER A 229 2.37 -12.66 8.96
N LEU A 230 2.69 -11.36 9.10
CA LEU A 230 3.93 -10.87 9.70
C LEU A 230 3.69 -10.50 11.17
N HIS A 231 4.52 -11.03 12.07
CA HIS A 231 4.31 -10.94 13.51
C HIS A 231 5.16 -9.89 14.22
N TYR A 232 6.25 -9.41 13.60
CA TYR A 232 7.09 -8.33 14.14
C TYR A 232 7.67 -8.57 15.54
N GLY A 233 7.86 -9.83 15.95
CA GLY A 233 8.27 -10.22 17.31
C GLY A 233 7.15 -10.23 18.36
N TYR A 234 5.96 -9.73 18.04
CA TYR A 234 4.83 -9.65 18.97
C TYR A 234 3.99 -10.93 18.91
N LYS A 235 4.32 -11.90 19.78
CA LYS A 235 3.60 -13.18 19.90
C LYS A 235 2.60 -13.11 21.07
N GLY A 236 1.29 -13.15 20.77
CA GLY A 236 0.22 -13.10 21.76
C GLY A 236 -0.09 -11.72 22.34
N ILE A 237 0.62 -10.68 21.87
CA ILE A 237 0.38 -9.27 22.21
C ILE A 237 0.26 -8.45 20.92
N LEU A 238 -0.32 -7.26 21.02
CA LEU A 238 -0.47 -6.31 19.91
C LEU A 238 0.53 -5.16 20.08
N GLY A 239 1.19 -4.79 18.99
CA GLY A 239 1.94 -3.55 18.86
C GLY A 239 1.12 -2.47 18.16
N PHE A 240 1.52 -1.22 18.35
CA PHE A 240 0.96 -0.06 17.66
C PHE A 240 2.07 0.88 17.22
N ARG A 241 1.96 1.40 16.00
CA ARG A 241 2.82 2.48 15.49
C ARG A 241 1.95 3.52 14.79
N ALA A 242 2.03 4.77 15.24
CA ALA A 242 1.33 5.87 14.59
C ALA A 242 2.00 6.20 13.24
N PHE A 243 1.23 6.58 12.23
CA PHE A 243 1.78 7.04 10.95
C PHE A 243 1.18 8.35 10.45
N ASP A 244 0.07 8.83 11.01
CA ASP A 244 -0.51 10.13 10.68
C ASP A 244 -1.36 10.68 11.82
N LEU A 245 -1.52 11.99 11.84
CA LEU A 245 -2.43 12.73 12.71
C LEU A 245 -3.24 13.69 11.85
N LEU A 246 -4.55 13.72 12.08
CA LEU A 246 -5.46 14.69 11.47
C LEU A 246 -6.07 15.56 12.56
N ILE A 247 -6.06 16.87 12.33
CA ILE A 247 -6.63 17.89 13.22
C ILE A 247 -7.52 18.80 12.36
N ASP A 248 -8.80 18.91 12.71
CA ASP A 248 -9.79 19.79 12.06
C ASP A 248 -9.72 19.78 10.51
N GLY A 249 -9.69 18.59 9.92
CA GLY A 249 -9.72 18.36 8.47
C GLY A 249 -8.35 18.40 7.80
N HIS A 250 -7.27 18.55 8.56
CA HIS A 250 -5.91 18.69 8.04
C HIS A 250 -4.98 17.61 8.57
N TYR A 251 -4.40 16.82 7.66
CA TYR A 251 -3.25 15.98 7.99
C TYR A 251 -2.08 16.87 8.38
N GLN A 252 -1.38 16.50 9.46
CA GLN A 252 -0.20 17.23 9.91
C GLN A 252 1.00 16.89 9.02
N ASN A 253 1.86 17.88 8.77
CA ASN A 253 3.12 17.64 8.07
C ASN A 253 3.97 16.63 8.84
N TRP A 254 4.85 15.92 8.14
CA TRP A 254 5.65 14.87 8.77
C TRP A 254 6.47 15.36 9.98
N PRO A 255 7.18 16.51 9.93
CA PRO A 255 7.92 17.02 11.09
C PRO A 255 7.03 17.35 12.29
N ASP A 256 5.86 17.96 12.04
CA ASP A 256 4.91 18.36 13.09
C ASP A 256 4.30 17.12 13.76
N PHE A 257 3.87 16.15 12.96
CA PHE A 257 3.38 14.85 13.43
C PHE A 257 4.41 14.12 14.30
N VAL A 258 5.65 13.99 13.83
CA VAL A 258 6.72 13.33 14.59
C VAL A 258 7.04 14.09 15.87
N SER A 259 7.08 15.42 15.84
CA SER A 259 7.33 16.25 17.03
C SER A 259 6.25 16.04 18.09
N ILE A 260 4.97 15.99 17.67
CA ILE A 260 3.85 15.67 18.56
C ILE A 260 4.01 14.27 19.13
N CYS A 261 4.21 13.24 18.30
CA CYS A 261 4.39 11.87 18.78
C CYS A 261 5.55 11.74 19.77
N GLN A 262 6.69 12.37 19.48
CA GLN A 262 7.84 12.39 20.38
C GLN A 262 7.53 13.08 21.72
N LYS A 263 6.84 14.22 21.70
CA LYS A 263 6.45 14.97 22.90
C LYS A 263 5.60 14.13 23.86
N TYR A 264 4.69 13.31 23.34
CA TYR A 264 3.80 12.48 24.15
C TYR A 264 4.32 11.04 24.38
N GLY A 265 5.43 10.65 23.75
CA GLY A 265 5.97 9.29 23.87
C GLY A 265 5.22 8.25 23.04
N ILE A 266 4.64 8.64 21.90
CA ILE A 266 3.98 7.75 20.96
C ILE A 266 5.00 7.29 19.93
N GLU A 267 5.17 5.97 19.80
CA GLU A 267 6.06 5.41 18.78
C GLU A 267 5.44 5.52 17.39
N THR A 268 6.17 6.11 16.45
CA THR A 268 5.77 6.22 15.04
C THR A 268 6.29 5.02 14.23
N VAL A 269 5.70 4.77 13.07
CA VAL A 269 6.26 3.84 12.09
C VAL A 269 7.76 4.13 11.88
N PRO A 270 8.62 3.10 11.77
CA PRO A 270 10.06 3.31 11.62
C PRO A 270 10.37 4.15 10.39
N VAL A 271 11.15 5.21 10.56
CA VAL A 271 11.76 5.93 9.45
C VAL A 271 12.92 5.09 8.94
N VAL A 272 12.84 4.71 7.66
CA VAL A 272 13.91 3.99 6.98
C VAL A 272 14.98 4.98 6.53
N ASP A 273 14.57 6.08 5.88
CA ASP A 273 15.47 7.16 5.46
C ASP A 273 14.68 8.43 5.08
N THR A 274 15.38 9.54 4.87
CA THR A 274 14.87 10.76 4.22
C THR A 274 15.83 11.15 3.11
N ILE A 275 15.38 11.03 1.86
CA ILE A 275 16.24 11.11 0.68
C ILE A 275 15.70 12.11 -0.35
N PRO A 276 16.56 12.66 -1.23
CA PRO A 276 16.07 13.18 -2.51
C PRO A 276 15.41 12.03 -3.29
N PHE A 277 14.23 12.27 -3.85
CA PHE A 277 13.45 11.25 -4.53
C PHE A 277 14.18 10.78 -5.80
N ASP A 278 14.42 9.47 -5.83
CA ASP A 278 14.78 8.68 -7.00
C ASP A 278 14.08 7.31 -6.84
N LEU A 279 13.40 6.85 -7.89
CA LEU A 279 12.61 5.62 -7.83
C LEU A 279 13.48 4.37 -7.59
N ALA A 280 14.71 4.34 -8.11
CA ALA A 280 15.61 3.21 -7.92
C ALA A 280 16.11 3.13 -6.47
N GLU A 281 16.37 4.25 -5.82
CA GLU A 281 16.70 4.31 -4.40
C GLU A 281 15.49 3.91 -3.53
N VAL A 282 14.28 4.39 -3.83
CA VAL A 282 13.06 3.92 -3.15
C VAL A 282 12.93 2.40 -3.26
N LYS A 283 13.15 1.82 -4.45
CA LYS A 283 13.18 0.37 -4.64
C LYS A 283 14.22 -0.27 -3.73
N ARG A 284 15.45 0.23 -3.72
CA ARG A 284 16.55 -0.30 -2.90
C ARG A 284 16.21 -0.30 -1.41
N TYR A 285 15.66 0.79 -0.89
CA TYR A 285 15.25 0.91 0.51
C TYR A 285 14.00 0.08 0.88
N SER A 286 13.17 -0.27 -0.10
CA SER A 286 12.02 -1.13 0.11
C SER A 286 12.38 -2.58 0.42
N GLU A 287 13.57 -3.01 -0.02
CA GLU A 287 14.09 -4.33 0.28
C GLU A 287 14.68 -4.40 1.70
N GLY A 288 14.91 -5.63 2.17
CA GLY A 288 15.58 -5.90 3.44
C GLY A 288 14.63 -6.29 4.59
N LYS A 289 15.21 -6.40 5.78
CA LYS A 289 14.52 -6.87 6.99
C LYS A 289 13.71 -5.74 7.64
N THR A 290 12.66 -6.08 8.37
CA THR A 290 11.90 -5.11 9.20
C THR A 290 12.81 -4.45 10.24
N LEU A 291 12.58 -3.17 10.53
CA LEU A 291 13.23 -2.39 11.60
C LEU A 291 12.58 -2.60 12.96
N LEU A 292 11.42 -3.27 13.02
CA LEU A 292 10.71 -3.56 14.28
C LEU A 292 11.26 -4.78 15.02
N MET A 293 12.17 -5.53 14.41
CA MET A 293 12.79 -6.71 15.01
C MET A 293 14.31 -6.66 14.83
N ALA A 294 15.04 -6.90 15.90
CA ALA A 294 16.50 -7.05 15.84
C ALA A 294 16.91 -8.50 15.52
N GLU A 295 16.27 -9.47 16.18
CA GLU A 295 16.57 -10.90 16.04
C GLU A 295 15.53 -11.61 15.17
N ASP A 296 15.96 -12.57 14.35
CA ASP A 296 15.12 -13.35 13.43
C ASP A 296 14.14 -12.50 12.59
N ALA A 297 14.55 -11.28 12.27
CA ALA A 297 13.73 -10.33 11.54
C ALA A 297 13.41 -10.85 10.13
N HIS A 298 12.12 -10.92 9.84
CA HIS A 298 11.61 -11.22 8.50
C HIS A 298 11.77 -10.00 7.57
N MET A 299 11.41 -10.17 6.29
CA MET A 299 11.38 -9.06 5.33
C MET A 299 10.37 -7.98 5.74
N ARG A 300 10.64 -6.73 5.38
CA ARG A 300 9.60 -5.68 5.39
C ARG A 300 8.66 -5.85 4.20
N GLU A 301 7.42 -5.40 4.33
CA GLU A 301 6.47 -5.39 3.20
C GLU A 301 6.92 -4.42 2.11
N GLY A 302 7.47 -3.28 2.53
CA GLY A 302 7.95 -2.23 1.65
C GLY A 302 7.96 -0.90 2.38
N LEU A 303 7.65 0.17 1.66
CA LEU A 303 7.67 1.54 2.15
C LEU A 303 6.34 2.25 1.96
N VAL A 304 6.08 3.20 2.82
CA VAL A 304 5.21 4.35 2.53
C VAL A 304 6.13 5.55 2.29
N VAL A 305 5.88 6.24 1.18
CA VAL A 305 6.66 7.40 0.72
C VAL A 305 5.75 8.62 0.70
N ARG A 306 6.23 9.69 1.31
CA ARG A 306 5.49 10.96 1.46
C ARG A 306 6.43 12.15 1.36
N PRO A 307 5.95 13.34 0.97
CA PRO A 307 6.70 14.57 1.11
C PRO A 307 6.81 14.96 2.59
N LEU A 308 7.73 15.87 2.92
CA LEU A 308 7.80 16.45 4.27
C LEU A 308 6.56 17.30 4.60
N ILE A 309 6.07 18.05 3.61
CA ILE A 309 4.93 18.95 3.72
C ILE A 309 3.76 18.39 2.91
N GLU A 310 2.58 18.34 3.54
CA GLU A 310 1.37 17.81 2.92
C GLU A 310 0.99 18.58 1.65
N ARG A 311 0.69 17.84 0.59
CA ARG A 311 0.20 18.38 -0.68
C ARG A 311 -0.74 17.40 -1.36
N THR A 312 -1.53 17.93 -2.29
CA THR A 312 -2.45 17.14 -3.12
C THR A 312 -1.99 17.12 -4.58
N ASN A 313 -2.36 16.07 -5.30
CA ASN A 313 -2.18 15.92 -6.74
C ASN A 313 -3.53 15.57 -7.39
N PRO A 314 -3.91 16.17 -8.54
CA PRO A 314 -5.18 15.91 -9.19
C PRO A 314 -5.45 14.43 -9.54
N LYS A 315 -4.41 13.62 -9.76
CA LYS A 315 -4.55 12.21 -10.17
C LYS A 315 -4.80 11.26 -9.00
N ILE A 316 -4.20 11.52 -7.84
CA ILE A 316 -4.18 10.58 -6.71
C ILE A 316 -4.73 11.15 -5.40
N GLY A 317 -5.13 12.43 -5.36
CA GLY A 317 -5.54 13.09 -4.13
C GLY A 317 -4.33 13.42 -3.25
N ARG A 318 -4.33 12.97 -1.99
CA ARG A 318 -3.21 13.20 -1.06
C ARG A 318 -1.93 12.56 -1.62
N VAL A 319 -0.83 13.30 -1.62
CA VAL A 319 0.45 12.78 -2.12
C VAL A 319 1.12 11.92 -1.06
N ILE A 320 0.73 10.65 -1.05
CA ILE A 320 1.29 9.59 -0.23
C ILE A 320 1.12 8.27 -0.98
N LEU A 321 2.23 7.60 -1.26
CA LEU A 321 2.23 6.36 -2.05
C LEU A 321 2.92 5.25 -1.28
N LYS A 322 2.65 4.01 -1.67
CA LYS A 322 3.37 2.84 -1.18
C LYS A 322 4.28 2.28 -2.26
N TYR A 323 5.39 1.70 -1.84
CA TYR A 323 6.22 0.85 -2.67
C TYR A 323 6.30 -0.52 -2.01
N VAL A 324 5.73 -1.55 -2.63
CA VAL A 324 5.78 -2.93 -2.11
C VAL A 324 7.04 -3.60 -2.66
N SER A 325 7.83 -4.20 -1.78
CA SER A 325 9.12 -4.82 -2.15
C SER A 325 8.93 -6.06 -3.03
N ASP A 326 9.90 -6.33 -3.88
CA ASP A 326 9.88 -7.52 -4.74
C ASP A 326 9.98 -8.77 -3.87
N THR A 327 10.79 -8.74 -2.82
CA THR A 327 10.88 -9.85 -1.85
C THR A 327 9.52 -10.18 -1.23
N TYR A 328 8.73 -9.17 -0.86
CA TYR A 328 7.39 -9.40 -0.32
C TYR A 328 6.42 -9.90 -1.40
N LEU A 329 6.42 -9.30 -2.60
CA LEU A 329 5.56 -9.73 -3.72
C LEU A 329 5.78 -11.20 -4.15
N PHE A 330 6.99 -11.74 -3.96
CA PHE A 330 7.31 -13.15 -4.18
C PHE A 330 7.18 -14.05 -2.94
N GLY A 331 6.87 -13.48 -1.76
CA GLY A 331 6.88 -14.21 -0.50
C GLY A 331 5.70 -15.20 -0.36
N GLU A 332 6.00 -16.41 0.15
CA GLU A 332 5.02 -17.51 0.28
C GLU A 332 3.89 -17.24 1.30
N LYS A 333 4.12 -16.35 2.27
CA LYS A 333 3.19 -16.00 3.36
C LYS A 333 2.64 -14.58 3.22
N THR A 334 2.24 -14.18 2.03
CA THR A 334 1.69 -12.83 1.79
C THR A 334 0.24 -12.92 1.33
N ASP A 335 -0.46 -11.78 1.33
CA ASP A 335 -1.81 -11.69 0.75
C ASP A 335 -1.83 -12.03 -0.76
N TYR A 336 -0.63 -12.14 -1.36
CA TYR A 336 -0.38 -12.43 -2.76
C TYR A 336 -0.12 -13.92 -3.03
N THR A 337 -0.44 -14.84 -2.13
CA THR A 337 -0.41 -16.30 -2.43
C THR A 337 -1.79 -16.94 -2.27
N ASP A 338 -2.15 -17.85 -3.18
CA ASP A 338 -3.34 -18.69 -2.98
C ASP A 338 -3.04 -19.62 -1.81
N ARG A 339 -3.89 -19.60 -0.77
CA ARG A 339 -3.84 -20.60 0.30
C ARG A 339 -4.39 -21.93 -0.17
#